data_AF-W7SQW1-F1
#
_entry.id   AF-W7SQW1-F1
#
_cell.length_a   1.000
_cell.length_b   1.000
_cell.length_c   1.000
_cell.angle_alpha   90.00
_cell.angle_beta   90.00
_cell.angle_gamma   90.00
#
_symmetry.space_group_name_H-M   'P 1'
#
loop_
_entity.id
_entity.type
_entity.pdbx_description
1 polymer ?
#
loop_
_entity_poly.entity_id
_entity_poly.type
_entity_poly.pdbx_seq_one_letter_code
_entity_poly.pdbx_strand_id
1 'polypeptide(L)'
;MATDRAPTMIIGGQRDPVVTPSYLTTLYATTPTATPSDFVQIAGADHVYYTHPNNVEMKVLIPWLKTFVDSDGRYTQFLCPKPPDPVGISLYRPKCPYAPPAGSRARP
;
A
#
# COMPACT_ATOMS: atom_id res chain seq x y z
N MET A 1 -6.84 -13.65 -0.66
CA MET A 1 -7.25 -12.46 -1.43
C MET A 1 -7.55 -12.77 -2.91
N ALA A 2 -7.73 -14.04 -3.29
CA ALA A 2 -7.82 -14.47 -4.69
C ALA A 2 -9.04 -13.96 -5.47
N THR A 3 -10.09 -13.52 -4.78
CA THR A 3 -11.32 -13.01 -5.39
C THR A 3 -11.51 -11.51 -5.17
N ASP A 4 -10.55 -10.83 -4.55
CA ASP A 4 -10.70 -9.41 -4.24
C ASP A 4 -10.74 -8.56 -5.50
N ARG A 5 -11.71 -7.66 -5.54
CA ARG A 5 -11.95 -6.71 -6.65
C ARG A 5 -11.71 -5.26 -6.21
N ALA A 6 -11.77 -4.99 -4.92
CA ALA A 6 -11.46 -3.68 -4.38
C ALA A 6 -9.94 -3.46 -4.43
N PRO A 7 -9.47 -2.23 -4.67
CA PRO A 7 -8.08 -1.88 -4.44
C PRO A 7 -7.70 -2.17 -2.99
N THR A 8 -6.64 -2.96 -2.78
CA THR A 8 -6.21 -3.33 -1.42
C THR A 8 -4.73 -3.06 -1.14
N MET A 9 -4.46 -2.35 -0.04
CA MET A 9 -3.13 -2.29 0.59
C MET A 9 -3.12 -3.18 1.83
N ILE A 10 -2.09 -4.02 1.95
CA ILE A 10 -1.77 -4.73 3.18
C ILE A 10 -0.57 -4.04 3.84
N ILE A 11 -0.69 -3.70 5.11
CA ILE A 11 0.40 -3.14 5.92
C ILE A 11 0.73 -4.13 7.05
N GLY A 12 1.99 -4.51 7.18
CA GLY A 12 2.44 -5.48 8.20
C GLY A 12 3.69 -5.01 8.96
N GLY A 13 3.89 -5.55 10.16
CA GLY A 13 5.11 -5.33 10.94
C GLY A 13 6.22 -6.33 10.60
N GLN A 14 7.48 -5.88 10.52
CA GLN A 14 8.62 -6.76 10.26
C GLN A 14 8.88 -7.78 11.38
N ARG A 15 8.55 -7.43 12.63
CA ARG A 15 8.80 -8.21 13.83
C ARG A 15 7.51 -8.72 14.48
N ASP A 16 6.41 -8.77 13.73
CA ASP A 16 5.11 -9.23 14.20
C ASP A 16 5.14 -10.75 14.50
N PRO A 17 4.98 -11.18 15.77
CA PRO A 17 4.95 -12.58 16.14
C PRO A 17 3.55 -13.22 16.06
N VAL A 18 2.50 -12.42 15.87
CA VAL A 18 1.09 -12.87 15.87
C VAL A 18 0.64 -13.11 14.43
N VAL A 19 0.85 -12.14 13.54
CA VAL A 19 0.58 -12.23 12.11
C VAL A 19 1.89 -12.06 11.36
N THR A 20 2.56 -13.18 11.12
CA THR A 20 3.95 -13.15 10.66
C THR A 20 4.12 -12.50 9.28
N PRO A 21 5.28 -11.88 9.01
CA PRO A 21 5.67 -11.43 7.68
C PRO A 21 5.43 -12.46 6.57
N SER A 22 5.75 -13.73 6.81
CA SER A 22 5.59 -14.81 5.84
C SER A 22 4.12 -15.11 5.55
N TYR A 23 3.26 -15.06 6.57
CA TYR A 23 1.82 -15.23 6.39
C TYR A 23 1.26 -14.14 5.46
N LEU A 24 1.61 -12.87 5.71
CA LEU A 24 1.11 -11.76 4.89
C LEU A 24 1.65 -11.77 3.46
N THR A 25 2.93 -12.11 3.26
CA THR A 25 3.49 -12.20 1.90
C THR A 25 2.85 -13.33 1.10
N THR A 26 2.59 -14.49 1.71
CA THR A 26 1.84 -15.58 1.09
C THR A 26 0.41 -15.16 0.77
N LEU A 27 -0.28 -14.50 1.70
CA LEU A 27 -1.64 -14.01 1.48
C LEU A 27 -1.68 -12.99 0.33
N TYR A 28 -0.77 -12.03 0.30
CA TYR A 28 -0.68 -11.00 -0.74
C TYR A 28 -0.43 -11.60 -2.13
N ALA A 29 0.40 -12.63 -2.22
CA ALA A 29 0.68 -13.34 -3.46
C ALA A 29 -0.58 -13.94 -4.10
N THR A 30 -1.63 -14.23 -3.31
CA THR A 30 -2.91 -14.72 -3.84
C THR A 30 -3.76 -13.63 -4.51
N THR A 31 -3.46 -12.34 -4.29
CA THR A 31 -4.25 -11.24 -4.85
C THR A 31 -4.15 -11.25 -6.38
N PRO A 32 -5.26 -11.10 -7.14
CA PRO A 32 -5.23 -11.04 -8.59
C PRO A 32 -4.24 -9.98 -9.10
N THR A 33 -3.60 -10.25 -10.24
CA THR A 33 -2.68 -9.28 -10.89
C THR A 33 -3.41 -8.07 -11.45
N ALA A 34 -4.69 -8.24 -11.82
CA ALA A 34 -5.54 -7.16 -12.34
C ALA A 34 -6.11 -6.25 -11.24
N THR A 35 -6.06 -6.65 -9.96
CA THR A 35 -6.54 -5.83 -8.85
C THR A 35 -5.42 -4.88 -8.41
N PRO A 36 -5.62 -3.55 -8.40
CA PRO A 36 -4.65 -2.62 -7.83
C PRO A 36 -4.37 -2.98 -6.39
N SER A 37 -3.11 -3.29 -6.08
CA SER A 37 -2.76 -3.72 -4.73
C SER A 37 -1.36 -3.30 -4.34
N ASP A 38 -1.12 -3.26 -3.03
CA ASP A 38 0.20 -3.00 -2.47
C ASP A 38 0.43 -3.83 -1.20
N PHE A 39 1.69 -4.15 -0.95
CA PHE A 39 2.12 -4.72 0.32
C PHE A 39 3.28 -3.88 0.85
N VAL A 40 3.09 -3.37 2.07
CA VAL A 40 4.05 -2.55 2.79
C VAL A 40 4.40 -3.23 4.10
N GLN A 41 5.69 -3.40 4.36
CA GLN A 41 6.19 -3.84 5.66
C GLN A 41 6.93 -2.72 6.35
N ILE A 42 6.51 -2.38 7.57
CA ILE A 42 7.16 -1.37 8.39
C ILE A 42 8.35 -2.00 9.12
N ALA A 43 9.52 -1.42 8.91
CA ALA A 43 10.77 -1.89 9.50
C ALA A 43 10.72 -1.80 11.03
N GLY A 44 11.11 -2.87 11.71
CA GLY A 44 11.14 -2.96 13.17
C GLY A 44 9.77 -3.02 13.88
N ALA A 45 8.65 -2.80 13.18
CA ALA A 45 7.31 -2.81 13.77
C ALA A 45 6.90 -4.21 14.25
N ASP A 46 6.26 -4.28 15.43
CA ASP A 46 5.70 -5.49 16.02
C ASP A 46 4.23 -5.67 15.60
N HIS A 47 3.42 -6.45 16.36
CA HIS A 47 2.00 -6.64 16.03
C HIS A 47 1.14 -5.42 16.35
N VAL A 48 1.50 -4.61 17.34
CA VAL A 48 0.63 -3.54 17.87
C VAL A 48 1.02 -2.16 17.34
N TYR A 49 1.88 -2.10 16.34
CA TYR A 49 2.41 -0.86 15.75
C TYR A 49 1.34 0.17 15.36
N TYR A 50 0.16 -0.29 14.95
CA TYR A 50 -0.96 0.54 14.50
C TYR A 50 -1.75 1.19 15.65
N THR A 51 -1.48 0.80 16.90
CA THR A 51 -2.16 1.36 18.09
C THR A 51 -1.52 2.66 18.58
N HIS A 52 -0.44 3.09 17.94
CA HIS A 52 0.32 4.29 18.28
C HIS A 52 0.59 5.14 17.03
N PRO A 53 0.86 6.45 17.18
CA PRO A 53 1.20 7.30 16.05
C PRO A 53 2.41 6.74 15.25
N ASN A 54 2.21 6.49 13.97
CA ASN A 54 3.23 5.94 13.09
C ASN A 54 3.29 6.73 11.76
N ASN A 55 4.32 7.57 11.62
CA ASN A 55 4.47 8.40 10.42
C ASN A 55 4.75 7.58 9.15
N VAL A 56 5.39 6.41 9.26
CA VAL A 56 5.67 5.55 8.10
C VAL A 56 4.37 4.96 7.56
N GLU A 57 3.51 4.48 8.45
CA GLU A 57 2.17 4.00 8.09
C GLU A 57 1.34 5.09 7.42
N MET A 58 1.30 6.30 8.01
CA MET A 58 0.50 7.40 7.47
C MET A 58 0.99 7.89 6.09
N LYS A 59 2.30 7.82 5.84
CA LYS A 59 2.91 8.18 4.53
C LYS A 59 2.40 7.31 3.38
N VAL A 60 1.97 6.08 3.63
CA VAL A 60 1.41 5.19 2.58
C VAL A 60 -0.12 5.12 2.65
N LEU A 61 -0.69 5.13 3.86
CA LEU A 61 -2.13 5.01 4.07
C LEU A 61 -2.90 6.20 3.48
N ILE A 62 -2.45 7.43 3.72
CA ILE A 62 -3.14 8.64 3.24
C ILE A 62 -3.15 8.70 1.70
N PRO A 63 -2.01 8.56 1.00
CA PRO A 63 -2.02 8.52 -0.46
C PRO A 63 -2.87 7.40 -1.05
N TRP A 64 -2.96 6.23 -0.38
CA TRP A 64 -3.81 5.13 -0.83
C TRP A 64 -5.28 5.50 -0.81
N LEU A 65 -5.74 6.04 0.32
CA LEU A 65 -7.12 6.52 0.47
C LEU A 65 -7.41 7.62 -0.54
N LYS A 66 -6.50 8.59 -0.72
CA LYS A 66 -6.66 9.64 -1.74
C LYS A 66 -6.75 9.08 -3.16
N THR A 67 -5.92 8.11 -3.50
CA THR A 67 -5.89 7.52 -4.83
C THR A 67 -7.18 6.77 -5.14
N PHE A 68 -7.68 5.93 -4.22
CA PHE A 68 -8.77 5.00 -4.52
C PHE A 68 -10.15 5.41 -3.98
N VAL A 69 -10.22 6.17 -2.89
CA VAL A 69 -11.49 6.71 -2.37
C VAL A 69 -11.83 8.02 -3.08
N ASP A 70 -10.86 8.94 -3.15
CA ASP A 70 -11.09 10.27 -3.74
C ASP A 70 -10.82 10.32 -5.26
N SER A 71 -10.36 9.21 -5.85
CA SER A 71 -9.92 9.16 -7.27
C SER A 71 -8.88 10.24 -7.61
N ASP A 72 -8.02 10.59 -6.64
CA ASP A 72 -7.07 11.69 -6.77
C ASP A 72 -5.70 11.21 -7.28
N GLY A 73 -5.54 11.26 -8.61
CA GLY A 73 -4.32 10.86 -9.29
C GLY A 73 -3.07 11.63 -8.86
N ARG A 74 -3.19 12.78 -8.18
CA ARG A 74 -2.05 13.55 -7.66
C ARG A 74 -1.25 12.77 -6.62
N TYR A 75 -1.87 11.81 -5.93
CA TYR A 75 -1.24 11.03 -4.87
C TYR A 75 -0.54 9.75 -5.35
N THR A 76 -0.75 9.35 -6.61
CA THR A 76 -0.11 8.15 -7.19
C THR A 76 1.42 8.23 -7.13
N GLN A 77 1.99 9.43 -7.22
CA GLN A 77 3.45 9.68 -7.13
C GLN A 77 4.07 9.28 -5.79
N PHE A 78 3.26 9.16 -4.73
CA PHE A 78 3.74 8.73 -3.41
C PHE A 78 3.73 7.20 -3.23
N LEU A 79 3.17 6.47 -4.19
CA LEU A 79 2.98 5.02 -4.13
C LEU A 79 3.69 4.30 -5.29
N CYS A 80 3.41 4.71 -6.53
CA CYS A 80 3.94 4.08 -7.73
C CYS A 80 5.03 4.91 -8.40
N PRO A 81 6.14 4.29 -8.88
CA PRO A 81 6.47 2.86 -8.79
C PRO A 81 7.02 2.43 -7.42
N LYS A 82 7.35 3.39 -6.55
CA LYS A 82 7.76 3.20 -5.14
C LYS A 82 7.58 4.51 -4.37
N PRO A 83 7.54 4.50 -3.03
CA PRO A 83 7.54 5.71 -2.23
C PRO A 83 8.82 6.52 -2.46
N PRO A 84 8.73 7.87 -2.55
CA PRO A 84 9.91 8.72 -2.71
C PRO A 84 10.92 8.61 -1.57
N ASP A 85 10.41 8.40 -0.35
CA ASP A 85 11.18 8.24 0.87
C ASP A 85 10.78 6.91 1.55
N PRO A 86 11.51 5.80 1.28
CA PRO A 86 11.20 4.49 1.82
C PRO A 86 11.79 4.27 3.23
N VAL A 87 12.31 5.32 3.91
CA VAL A 87 12.84 5.18 5.27
C VAL A 87 11.76 4.63 6.19
N GLY A 88 12.09 3.54 6.90
CA GLY A 88 11.16 2.83 7.78
C GLY A 88 10.31 1.77 7.09
N ILE A 89 10.47 1.53 5.78
CA ILE A 89 9.82 0.44 5.04
C ILE A 89 10.86 -0.64 4.73
N SER A 90 10.69 -1.86 5.26
CA SER A 90 11.59 -3.00 4.99
C SER A 90 11.23 -3.76 3.72
N LEU A 91 9.95 -3.72 3.30
CA LEU A 91 9.47 -4.41 2.10
C LEU A 91 8.33 -3.62 1.46
N TYR A 92 8.41 -3.43 0.14
CA TYR A 92 7.40 -2.74 -0.67
C TYR A 92 7.15 -3.55 -1.94
N ARG A 93 5.89 -3.88 -2.26
CA ARG A 93 5.51 -4.77 -3.38
C ARG A 93 4.25 -4.26 -4.09
N PRO A 94 4.36 -3.17 -4.85
CA PRO A 94 3.19 -2.58 -5.49
C PRO A 94 2.83 -3.35 -6.77
N LYS A 95 1.55 -3.48 -7.07
CA LYS A 95 1.01 -3.90 -8.38
C LYS A 95 0.58 -2.68 -9.19
N CYS A 96 1.56 -1.85 -9.52
CA CYS A 96 1.40 -0.70 -10.40
C CYS A 96 1.14 -1.15 -11.86
N PRO A 97 0.56 -0.29 -12.71
CA PRO A 97 0.11 1.08 -12.43
C PRO A 97 -1.27 1.14 -11.74
N TYR A 98 -1.46 2.08 -10.82
CA TYR A 98 -2.74 2.34 -10.13
C TYR A 98 -3.73 3.21 -10.93
N ALA A 99 -3.66 3.15 -12.28
CA ALA A 99 -4.35 4.01 -13.25
C ALA A 99 -3.82 5.47 -13.29
N PRO A 100 -4.00 6.20 -14.42
CA PRO A 100 -2.93 7.01 -15.05
C PRO A 100 -2.87 8.47 -14.55
N PRO A 101 -1.83 9.24 -14.92
CA PRO A 101 -1.60 10.60 -14.41
C PRO A 101 -2.84 11.47 -14.63
N ALA A 102 -3.22 12.25 -13.62
CA ALA A 102 -4.29 13.21 -13.72
C ALA A 102 -4.04 14.19 -14.90
N GLY A 103 -4.65 13.91 -16.05
CA GLY A 103 -4.49 14.70 -17.27
C GLY A 103 -5.64 14.62 -18.27
N SER A 104 -6.65 13.77 -18.04
CA SER A 104 -7.86 13.69 -18.90
C SER A 104 -9.11 14.29 -18.25
N ARG A 105 -8.97 15.40 -17.52
CA ARG A 105 -10.08 16.36 -17.47
C ARG A 105 -10.06 17.14 -18.79
N ALA A 106 -10.73 16.60 -19.81
CA ALA A 106 -11.27 17.44 -20.87
C ALA A 106 -12.25 18.39 -20.19
N ARG A 107 -11.83 19.65 -20.04
CA ARG A 107 -12.71 20.75 -19.65
C ARG A 107 -13.57 21.08 -20.88
N PRO A 108 -14.91 21.25 -20.75
CA PRO A 108 -15.72 21.78 -21.83
C PRO A 108 -15.31 23.22 -22.18
#